data_AF-A0A0E0LWT8-F1
#
_entry.id   AF-A0A0E0LWT8-F1
#
_cell.length_a   1.000
_cell.length_b   1.000
_cell.length_c   1.000
_cell.angle_alpha   90.00
_cell.angle_beta   90.00
_cell.angle_gamma   90.00
#
_symmetry.space_group_name_H-M   'P 1'
#
loop_
_entity.id
_entity.type
_entity.pdbx_description
1 polymer ?
#
loop_
_entity_poly.entity_id
_entity_poly.type
_entity_poly.pdbx_seq_one_letter_code
_entity_poly.pdbx_strand_id
1 'polypeptide(L)'
;MRRWREKIRSSTPLHVVGLAEMLAIFGLVASLIYLLSFFGIAFVQSIVSSSDDEEEVDFLVAPPPPPPAAPAQCSLLGSHDAAQERMPEEDEEIVSSVVAGKVPSYVLETKLGDCRRAAGIRREAVRRITGRQIEGLPLDGFDYASILGQCCELPVGYVQLPVGIAGPLLLDGQRFYVPMATTEGCLVASTNRGCKAIAESGGAVSVVLRDGMTRAPVARLPTARRAAELKAFLEDPVNFDTLSMVFNGSSRFARLQGVQCAIAGRNLYMRFSCCTGDAMGMNMVSKGVQNVLDCLQDDFPDMDVISISGNFCSDKKPAAVNWIEGRGKSVVCEAVIKEDVVKKVLKTNVQSLVELNVIKNLAGSAVAGALGGFNAHASNIVTAIFIATGQDPAQNVESSQCITMLEAVNDGRDLHISVTMPSIEVGTIGGGTQLASQAACLDLLGVKGANRESPGSNARLLATVVAGGVLAGELSLLSALAAGQLVKSHMKYNRSSKDMSKVVS
;
A
#
# COMPACT_ATOMS: atom_id res chain seq x y z
N MET A 1 -22.32 28.45 20.79
CA MET A 1 -23.32 27.78 21.66
C MET A 1 -23.71 28.57 22.91
N ARG A 2 -22.84 29.37 23.57
CA ARG A 2 -23.22 30.16 24.77
C ARG A 2 -24.24 31.28 24.50
N ARG A 3 -24.16 32.00 23.37
CA ARG A 3 -25.01 33.16 23.05
C ARG A 3 -26.46 32.84 22.65
N TRP A 4 -26.71 31.68 22.08
CA TRP A 4 -28.09 31.24 21.76
C TRP A 4 -28.91 31.00 23.03
N ARG A 5 -28.25 30.51 24.09
CA ARG A 5 -28.88 30.35 25.40
C ARG A 5 -29.28 31.69 26.01
N GLU A 6 -28.52 32.77 25.78
CA GLU A 6 -28.85 34.12 26.28
C GLU A 6 -30.04 34.76 25.56
N LYS A 7 -30.16 34.58 24.23
CA LYS A 7 -31.34 35.05 23.47
C LYS A 7 -32.62 34.34 23.89
N ILE A 8 -32.54 33.02 24.14
CA ILE A 8 -33.66 32.24 24.67
C ILE A 8 -34.01 32.70 26.09
N ARG A 9 -33.02 33.04 26.94
CA ARG A 9 -33.24 33.48 28.33
C ARG A 9 -33.83 34.89 28.45
N SER A 10 -33.67 35.73 27.43
CA SER A 10 -34.15 37.11 27.39
C SER A 10 -35.39 37.30 26.51
N SER A 11 -35.96 36.21 25.97
CA SER A 11 -37.08 36.24 25.02
C SER A 11 -36.83 37.13 23.80
N THR A 12 -35.56 37.34 23.42
CA THR A 12 -35.20 38.12 22.25
C THR A 12 -35.44 37.27 21.01
N PRO A 13 -36.22 37.72 20.01
CA PRO A 13 -36.51 36.92 18.83
C PRO A 13 -35.22 36.52 18.11
N LEU A 14 -35.09 35.23 17.77
CA LEU A 14 -33.85 34.66 17.21
C LEU A 14 -33.42 35.30 15.88
N HIS A 15 -34.36 35.90 15.14
CA HIS A 15 -34.11 36.61 13.88
C HIS A 15 -33.55 38.02 14.08
N VAL A 16 -33.58 38.57 15.30
CA VAL A 16 -33.01 39.90 15.58
C VAL A 16 -31.50 39.75 15.74
N VAL A 17 -30.75 40.30 14.80
CA VAL A 17 -29.29 40.27 14.75
C VAL A 17 -28.75 41.48 15.48
N GLY A 18 -27.94 41.27 16.52
CA GLY A 18 -27.29 42.35 17.27
C GLY A 18 -26.07 42.91 16.53
N LEU A 19 -25.58 44.09 16.96
CA LEU A 19 -24.43 44.76 16.32
C LEU A 19 -23.16 43.87 16.28
N ALA A 20 -22.91 43.11 17.35
CA ALA A 20 -21.79 42.16 17.39
C ALA A 20 -21.96 40.96 16.44
N GLU A 21 -23.20 40.56 16.14
CA GLU A 21 -23.48 39.47 15.20
C GLU A 21 -23.42 39.99 13.76
N MET A 22 -23.88 41.21 13.50
CA MET A 22 -23.67 41.90 12.22
C MET A 22 -22.18 42.04 11.90
N LEU A 23 -21.35 42.44 12.88
CA LEU A 23 -19.89 42.51 12.70
C LEU A 23 -19.26 41.13 12.43
N ALA A 24 -19.74 40.08 13.09
CA ALA A 24 -19.25 38.71 12.85
C ALA A 24 -19.65 38.19 11.45
N ILE A 25 -20.87 38.48 11.00
CA ILE A 25 -21.32 38.15 9.64
C ILE A 25 -20.51 38.93 8.61
N PHE A 26 -20.26 40.21 8.86
CA PHE A 26 -19.43 41.03 7.97
C PHE A 26 -17.99 40.52 7.91
N GLY A 27 -17.41 40.12 9.05
CA GLY A 27 -16.10 39.48 9.11
C GLY A 27 -16.05 38.15 8.35
N LEU A 28 -17.10 37.32 8.47
CA LEU A 28 -17.20 36.07 7.73
C LEU A 28 -17.27 36.29 6.22
N VAL A 29 -18.13 37.22 5.77
CA VAL A 29 -18.26 37.57 4.35
C VAL A 29 -16.96 38.16 3.81
N ALA A 30 -16.32 39.06 4.56
CA ALA A 30 -15.01 39.62 4.19
C ALA A 30 -13.92 38.54 4.12
N SER A 31 -13.91 37.57 5.04
CA SER A 31 -12.96 36.44 5.01
C SER A 31 -13.21 35.49 3.84
N LEU A 32 -14.48 35.27 3.46
CA LEU A 32 -14.85 34.47 2.29
C LEU A 32 -14.43 35.17 0.99
N ILE A 33 -14.66 36.48 0.88
CA ILE A 33 -14.20 37.30 -0.25
C ILE A 33 -12.68 37.27 -0.31
N TYR A 34 -11.97 37.44 0.81
CA TYR A 34 -10.51 37.36 0.86
C TYR A 34 -10.00 35.98 0.42
N LEU A 35 -10.60 34.88 0.90
CA LEU A 35 -10.25 33.52 0.47
C LEU A 35 -10.50 33.30 -1.01
N LEU A 36 -11.63 33.77 -1.55
CA LEU A 36 -11.94 33.67 -2.97
C LEU A 36 -11.03 34.55 -3.84
N SER A 37 -10.65 35.73 -3.38
CA SER A 37 -9.70 36.59 -4.11
C SER A 37 -8.28 36.03 -4.04
N PHE A 38 -7.83 35.54 -2.88
CA PHE A 38 -6.47 35.04 -2.69
C PHE A 38 -6.23 33.69 -3.37
N PHE A 39 -7.18 32.75 -3.26
CA PHE A 39 -7.07 31.43 -3.90
C PHE A 39 -7.66 31.40 -5.32
N GLY A 40 -8.68 32.22 -5.61
CA GLY A 40 -9.30 32.27 -6.94
C GLY A 40 -8.44 32.97 -7.98
N ILE A 41 -7.62 33.95 -7.61
CA ILE A 41 -6.66 34.56 -8.56
C ILE A 41 -5.59 33.55 -8.96
N ALA A 42 -5.09 32.71 -8.05
CA ALA A 42 -4.13 31.65 -8.38
C ALA A 42 -4.74 30.58 -9.30
N PHE A 43 -6.02 30.24 -9.10
CA PHE A 43 -6.76 29.30 -9.95
C PHE A 43 -7.02 29.87 -11.35
N VAL A 44 -7.41 31.15 -11.46
CA VAL A 44 -7.64 31.82 -12.75
C VAL A 44 -6.32 32.11 -13.47
N GLN A 45 -5.25 32.50 -12.77
CA GLN A 45 -3.91 32.65 -13.38
C GLN A 45 -3.34 31.32 -13.87
N SER A 46 -3.64 30.20 -13.21
CA SER A 46 -3.28 28.86 -13.73
C SER A 46 -4.03 28.48 -15.00
N ILE A 47 -5.20 29.06 -15.26
CA ILE A 47 -6.02 28.83 -16.47
C ILE A 47 -5.68 29.83 -17.57
N VAL A 48 -5.36 31.08 -17.22
CA VAL A 48 -5.01 32.15 -18.16
C VAL A 48 -3.53 32.09 -18.58
N SER A 49 -2.63 31.61 -17.71
CA SER A 49 -1.22 31.37 -18.08
C SER A 49 -1.05 30.16 -19.01
N SER A 50 -2.09 29.34 -19.20
CA SER A 50 -2.09 28.27 -20.21
C SER A 50 -2.62 28.72 -21.57
N SER A 51 -2.98 30.00 -21.75
CA SER A 51 -3.65 30.49 -22.95
C SER A 51 -2.94 31.60 -23.74
N ASP A 52 -1.78 32.11 -23.32
CA ASP A 52 -1.10 33.23 -24.01
C ASP A 52 0.39 32.95 -24.31
N ASP A 53 0.68 31.90 -25.07
CA ASP A 53 1.93 31.77 -25.85
C ASP A 53 1.69 30.86 -27.06
N GLU A 54 0.83 31.30 -27.99
CA GLU A 54 0.83 30.79 -29.37
C GLU A 54 0.77 31.98 -30.34
N GLU A 55 1.92 32.38 -30.89
CA GLU A 55 1.97 33.12 -32.15
C GLU A 55 1.51 32.21 -33.29
N GLU A 56 0.57 32.75 -34.08
CA GLU A 56 -0.06 32.13 -35.24
C GLU A 56 0.95 31.60 -36.28
N VAL A 57 0.81 30.32 -36.63
CA VAL A 57 1.20 29.83 -37.96
C VAL A 57 0.00 29.12 -38.58
N ASP A 58 -0.62 29.80 -39.54
CA ASP A 58 -1.78 29.38 -40.32
C ASP A 58 -1.48 28.08 -41.09
N PHE A 59 -2.15 26.98 -40.74
CA PHE A 59 -2.28 25.80 -41.60
C PHE A 59 -3.73 25.30 -41.56
N LEU A 60 -4.40 25.49 -42.70
CA LEU A 60 -5.68 24.87 -43.05
C LEU A 60 -5.70 23.38 -42.64
N VAL A 61 -6.51 23.04 -41.65
CA VAL A 61 -6.69 21.67 -41.16
C VAL A 61 -7.44 20.86 -42.22
N ALA A 62 -6.70 20.05 -42.97
CA ALA A 62 -7.28 18.93 -43.72
C ALA A 62 -7.83 17.87 -42.74
N PRO A 63 -8.87 17.09 -43.12
CA PRO A 63 -9.39 16.02 -42.28
C PRO A 63 -8.29 15.01 -41.92
N PRO A 64 -8.38 14.35 -40.75
CA PRO A 64 -7.32 13.49 -40.25
C PRO A 64 -7.04 12.34 -41.22
N PRO A 65 -5.76 11.98 -41.46
CA PRO A 65 -5.44 10.82 -42.27
C PRO A 65 -5.99 9.55 -41.61
N PRO A 66 -6.31 8.51 -42.41
CA PRO A 66 -6.72 7.23 -41.87
C PRO A 66 -5.62 6.66 -40.95
N PRO A 67 -6.00 5.82 -39.96
CA PRO A 67 -5.05 5.28 -39.00
C PRO A 67 -3.92 4.53 -39.72
N PRO A 68 -2.66 4.65 -39.25
CA PRO A 68 -1.55 3.93 -39.86
C PRO A 68 -1.80 2.42 -39.79
N ALA A 69 -1.47 1.72 -40.87
CA ALA A 69 -1.54 0.27 -40.92
C ALA A 69 -0.74 -0.34 -39.77
N ALA A 70 -1.31 -1.38 -39.15
CA ALA A 70 -0.72 -2.09 -38.03
C ALA A 70 0.75 -2.48 -38.34
N PRO A 71 1.68 -2.34 -37.38
CA PRO A 71 3.05 -2.79 -37.60
C PRO A 71 3.07 -4.28 -37.95
N ALA A 72 3.83 -4.62 -38.99
CA ALA A 72 3.99 -5.99 -39.45
C ALA A 72 4.36 -6.91 -38.28
N GLN A 73 3.52 -7.92 -38.07
CA GLN A 73 3.69 -8.93 -37.03
C GLN A 73 5.02 -9.66 -37.24
N CYS A 74 5.79 -9.78 -36.15
CA CYS A 74 6.97 -10.62 -36.11
C CYS A 74 6.51 -12.09 -36.28
N SER A 75 6.97 -12.74 -37.34
CA SER A 75 6.52 -14.04 -37.85
C SER A 75 7.00 -15.25 -37.03
N LEU A 76 6.99 -15.17 -35.71
CA LEU A 76 7.37 -16.28 -34.81
C LEU A 76 6.27 -16.78 -33.86
N LEU A 77 5.04 -16.30 -34.00
CA LEU A 77 3.85 -16.91 -33.39
C LEU A 77 2.76 -17.01 -34.47
N GLY A 78 2.18 -18.20 -34.60
CA GLY A 78 1.33 -18.59 -35.72
C GLY A 78 0.16 -17.64 -36.01
N SER A 79 -0.19 -17.57 -37.29
CA SER A 79 -1.35 -16.89 -37.84
C SER A 79 -2.65 -17.29 -37.13
N HIS A 80 -3.33 -16.33 -36.49
CA HIS A 80 -4.72 -16.46 -36.08
C HIS A 80 -5.62 -15.78 -37.10
N ASP A 81 -5.89 -16.46 -38.21
CA ASP A 81 -7.17 -16.33 -38.92
C ASP A 81 -8.14 -17.29 -38.22
N ALA A 82 -8.65 -16.88 -37.06
CA ALA A 82 -9.71 -17.60 -36.38
C ALA A 82 -11.04 -16.94 -36.77
N ALA A 83 -11.88 -17.68 -37.48
CA ALA A 83 -13.28 -17.32 -37.69
C ALA A 83 -13.88 -16.86 -36.35
N GLN A 84 -14.56 -15.71 -36.35
CA GLN A 84 -15.32 -15.24 -35.20
C GLN A 84 -16.39 -16.29 -34.87
N GLU A 85 -16.08 -17.21 -33.94
CA GLU A 85 -17.06 -18.15 -33.42
C GLU A 85 -18.22 -17.34 -32.85
N ARG A 86 -19.41 -17.53 -33.41
CA ARG A 86 -20.63 -16.95 -32.86
C ARG A 86 -20.77 -17.44 -31.42
N MET A 87 -20.98 -16.50 -30.51
CA MET A 87 -21.31 -16.81 -29.12
C MET A 87 -22.53 -17.74 -29.08
N PRO A 88 -22.53 -18.78 -28.22
CA PRO A 88 -23.68 -19.67 -28.06
C PRO A 88 -24.96 -18.87 -27.75
N GLU A 89 -26.10 -19.29 -28.31
CA GLU A 89 -27.39 -18.59 -28.12
C GLU A 89 -27.77 -18.45 -26.64
N GLU A 90 -27.46 -19.46 -25.82
CA GLU A 90 -27.67 -19.41 -24.37
C GLU A 90 -26.87 -18.27 -23.71
N ASP A 91 -25.60 -18.07 -24.10
CA ASP A 91 -24.78 -16.99 -23.58
C ASP A 91 -25.29 -15.63 -24.05
N GLU A 92 -25.79 -15.52 -25.28
CA GLU A 92 -26.42 -14.31 -25.82
C GLU A 92 -27.66 -13.89 -25.02
N GLU A 93 -28.51 -14.84 -24.64
CA GLU A 93 -29.68 -14.60 -23.80
C GLU A 93 -29.30 -14.16 -22.39
N ILE A 94 -28.28 -14.79 -21.80
CA ILE A 94 -27.79 -14.44 -20.46
C ILE A 94 -27.19 -13.04 -20.48
N VAL A 95 -26.32 -12.74 -21.45
CA VAL A 95 -25.74 -11.40 -21.64
C VAL A 95 -26.84 -10.36 -21.78
N SER A 96 -27.82 -10.59 -22.66
CA SER A 96 -28.94 -9.68 -22.87
C SER A 96 -29.75 -9.46 -21.59
N SER A 97 -29.94 -10.50 -20.78
CA SER A 97 -30.61 -10.42 -19.49
C SER A 97 -29.82 -9.64 -18.43
N VAL A 98 -28.50 -9.74 -18.43
CA VAL A 98 -27.60 -8.94 -17.57
C VAL A 98 -27.62 -7.48 -18.01
N VAL A 99 -27.52 -7.19 -19.31
CA VAL A 99 -27.58 -5.84 -19.89
C VAL A 99 -28.92 -5.17 -19.55
N ALA A 100 -30.02 -5.91 -19.62
CA ALA A 100 -31.35 -5.42 -19.26
C ALA A 100 -31.60 -5.31 -17.75
N GLY A 101 -30.63 -5.66 -16.89
CA GLY A 101 -30.74 -5.61 -15.43
C GLY A 101 -31.66 -6.69 -14.83
N LYS A 102 -32.10 -7.68 -15.62
CA LYS A 102 -32.98 -8.78 -15.15
C LYS A 102 -32.19 -9.82 -14.35
N VAL A 103 -30.92 -10.03 -14.67
CA VAL A 103 -30.02 -10.91 -13.94
C VAL A 103 -28.87 -10.08 -13.34
N PRO A 104 -28.74 -10.03 -12.01
CA PRO A 104 -27.61 -9.37 -11.38
C PRO A 104 -26.29 -10.04 -11.75
N SER A 105 -25.25 -9.26 -12.07
CA SER A 105 -23.98 -9.84 -12.52
C SER A 105 -23.24 -10.66 -11.45
N TYR A 106 -23.45 -10.38 -10.17
CA TYR A 106 -22.76 -11.05 -9.06
C TYR A 106 -23.25 -12.49 -8.80
N VAL A 107 -24.37 -12.92 -9.41
CA VAL A 107 -24.89 -14.28 -9.23
C VAL A 107 -24.44 -15.24 -10.33
N LEU A 108 -23.68 -14.77 -11.33
CA LEU A 108 -23.33 -15.55 -12.51
C LEU A 108 -22.50 -16.80 -12.15
N GLU A 109 -21.53 -16.67 -11.25
CA GLU A 109 -20.69 -17.81 -10.82
C GLU A 109 -21.55 -18.91 -10.18
N THR A 110 -22.50 -18.55 -9.32
CA THR A 110 -23.41 -19.51 -8.67
C THR A 110 -24.41 -20.12 -9.64
N LYS A 111 -24.95 -19.33 -10.57
CA LYS A 111 -25.96 -19.82 -11.53
C LYS A 111 -25.39 -20.72 -12.61
N LEU A 112 -24.19 -20.41 -13.08
CA LEU A 112 -23.57 -21.10 -14.21
C LEU A 112 -22.71 -22.29 -13.77
N GLY A 113 -22.21 -22.29 -12.52
CA GLY A 113 -21.28 -23.30 -12.04
C GLY A 113 -19.90 -23.25 -12.70
N ASP A 114 -19.65 -22.27 -13.57
CA ASP A 114 -18.41 -22.06 -14.30
C ASP A 114 -17.97 -20.60 -14.14
N CYS A 115 -16.90 -20.40 -13.37
CA CYS A 115 -16.39 -19.07 -13.05
C CYS A 115 -15.75 -18.36 -14.26
N ARG A 116 -15.14 -19.11 -15.19
CA ARG A 116 -14.54 -18.54 -16.40
C ARG A 116 -15.65 -18.09 -17.35
N ARG A 117 -16.68 -18.92 -17.55
CA ARG A 117 -17.86 -18.56 -18.35
C ARG A 117 -18.57 -17.35 -17.75
N ALA A 118 -18.74 -17.31 -16.42
CA ALA A 118 -19.32 -16.16 -15.72
C ALA A 118 -18.54 -14.85 -15.97
N ALA A 119 -17.21 -14.89 -15.88
CA ALA A 119 -16.35 -13.74 -16.18
C ALA A 119 -16.46 -13.28 -17.65
N GLY A 120 -16.55 -14.24 -18.59
CA GLY A 120 -16.74 -13.95 -20.02
C GLY A 120 -18.08 -13.29 -20.32
N ILE A 121 -19.17 -13.82 -19.79
CA ILE A 121 -20.52 -13.24 -19.92
C ILE A 121 -20.55 -11.84 -19.33
N ARG A 122 -19.97 -11.65 -18.14
CA ARG A 122 -19.88 -10.34 -17.49
C ARG A 122 -19.10 -9.34 -18.34
N ARG A 123 -17.95 -9.74 -18.86
CA ARG A 123 -17.11 -8.93 -19.73
C ARG A 123 -17.88 -8.47 -20.97
N GLU A 124 -18.61 -9.38 -21.62
CA GLU A 124 -19.42 -9.06 -22.79
C GLU A 124 -20.60 -8.13 -22.45
N ALA A 125 -21.27 -8.35 -21.32
CA ALA A 125 -22.31 -7.44 -20.84
C ALA A 125 -21.76 -6.02 -20.60
N VAL A 126 -20.59 -5.89 -19.95
CA VAL A 126 -19.93 -4.58 -19.75
C VAL A 126 -19.56 -3.93 -21.09
N ARG A 127 -19.06 -4.70 -22.06
CA ARG A 127 -18.76 -4.20 -23.42
C ARG A 127 -20.00 -3.58 -24.07
N ARG A 128 -21.17 -4.25 -23.97
CA ARG A 128 -22.44 -3.75 -24.52
C ARG A 128 -22.99 -2.54 -23.79
N ILE A 129 -22.97 -2.56 -22.46
CA ILE A 129 -23.46 -1.44 -21.63
C ILE A 129 -22.63 -0.17 -21.90
N THR A 130 -21.31 -0.32 -22.04
CA THR A 130 -20.40 0.83 -22.18
C THR A 130 -20.16 1.25 -23.63
N GLY A 131 -20.38 0.36 -24.59
CA GLY A 131 -19.99 0.54 -25.99
C GLY A 131 -18.46 0.61 -26.19
N ARG A 132 -17.67 0.17 -25.22
CA ARG A 132 -16.19 0.23 -25.25
C ARG A 132 -15.60 -1.16 -25.38
N GLN A 133 -14.50 -1.28 -26.14
CA GLN A 133 -13.73 -2.52 -26.23
C GLN A 133 -12.91 -2.75 -24.95
N ILE A 134 -12.70 -4.03 -24.61
CA ILE A 134 -11.88 -4.48 -23.46
C ILE A 134 -10.70 -5.34 -23.97
N GLU A 135 -10.40 -5.26 -25.26
CA GLU A 135 -9.25 -5.93 -25.90
C GLU A 135 -7.95 -5.56 -25.17
N GLY A 136 -7.10 -6.55 -24.92
CA GLY A 136 -5.85 -6.39 -24.16
C GLY A 136 -5.94 -6.70 -22.67
N LEU A 137 -7.14 -6.81 -22.07
CA LEU A 137 -7.32 -7.45 -20.76
C LEU A 137 -7.57 -8.94 -20.99
N PRO A 138 -6.64 -9.86 -20.67
CA PRO A 138 -6.85 -11.28 -20.92
C PRO A 138 -8.01 -11.86 -20.11
N LEU A 139 -8.67 -12.87 -20.67
CA LEU A 139 -9.70 -13.65 -20.01
C LEU A 139 -9.20 -15.08 -19.72
N ASP A 140 -8.52 -15.70 -20.68
CA ASP A 140 -8.03 -17.08 -20.56
C ASP A 140 -6.68 -17.17 -19.85
N GLY A 141 -6.35 -18.36 -19.33
CA GLY A 141 -5.08 -18.59 -18.63
C GLY A 141 -5.09 -18.21 -17.14
N PHE A 142 -6.26 -17.91 -16.57
CA PHE A 142 -6.44 -17.61 -15.15
C PHE A 142 -7.44 -18.57 -14.50
N ASP A 143 -7.10 -19.08 -13.31
CA ASP A 143 -7.98 -19.93 -12.51
C ASP A 143 -8.98 -19.07 -11.72
N TYR A 144 -10.13 -18.78 -12.32
CA TYR A 144 -11.19 -17.98 -11.68
C TYR A 144 -11.80 -18.67 -10.45
N ALA A 145 -11.72 -20.00 -10.32
CA ALA A 145 -12.22 -20.68 -9.13
C ALA A 145 -11.37 -20.33 -7.90
N SER A 146 -10.07 -20.09 -8.08
CA SER A 146 -9.15 -19.73 -7.00
C SER A 146 -9.40 -18.35 -6.34
N ILE A 147 -10.14 -17.46 -7.02
CA ILE A 147 -10.47 -16.12 -6.48
C ILE A 147 -11.88 -16.02 -5.91
N LEU A 148 -12.76 -16.97 -6.22
CA LEU A 148 -14.17 -16.92 -5.88
C LEU A 148 -14.37 -16.86 -4.36
N GLY A 149 -15.02 -15.79 -3.89
CA GLY A 149 -15.33 -15.58 -2.47
C GLY A 149 -14.12 -15.31 -1.59
N GLN A 150 -12.96 -15.02 -2.17
CA GLN A 150 -11.70 -14.88 -1.44
C GLN A 150 -10.87 -13.67 -1.86
N CYS A 151 -10.70 -13.41 -3.17
CA CYS A 151 -9.73 -12.43 -3.67
C CYS A 151 -10.35 -11.29 -4.48
N CYS A 152 -11.40 -11.55 -5.28
CA CYS A 152 -12.00 -10.54 -6.14
C CYS A 152 -13.43 -10.93 -6.50
N GLU A 153 -14.33 -9.95 -6.48
CA GLU A 153 -15.71 -10.07 -6.95
C GLU A 153 -15.85 -9.56 -8.38
N LEU A 154 -16.84 -10.07 -9.11
CA LEU A 154 -17.22 -9.58 -10.44
C LEU A 154 -16.05 -9.55 -11.47
N PRO A 155 -15.20 -10.59 -11.59
CA PRO A 155 -14.07 -10.57 -12.52
C PRO A 155 -14.51 -10.45 -13.98
N VAL A 156 -13.75 -9.69 -14.77
CA VAL A 156 -13.91 -9.52 -16.25
C VAL A 156 -12.64 -9.84 -17.04
N GLY A 157 -11.64 -10.37 -16.34
CA GLY A 157 -10.27 -10.59 -16.81
C GLY A 157 -9.28 -10.33 -15.67
N TYR A 158 -8.00 -10.21 -16.02
CA TYR A 158 -6.93 -9.93 -15.07
C TYR A 158 -5.85 -9.06 -15.71
N VAL A 159 -5.10 -8.31 -14.89
CA VAL A 159 -3.97 -7.48 -15.36
C VAL A 159 -2.68 -8.28 -15.27
N GLN A 160 -1.87 -8.25 -16.32
CA GLN A 160 -0.53 -8.84 -16.34
C GLN A 160 0.50 -7.80 -15.90
N LEU A 161 1.33 -8.15 -14.91
CA LEU A 161 2.44 -7.31 -14.46
C LEU A 161 3.77 -8.05 -14.68
N PRO A 162 4.79 -7.40 -15.27
CA PRO A 162 6.12 -8.00 -15.40
C PRO A 162 6.72 -8.31 -14.03
N VAL A 163 7.31 -9.50 -13.88
CA VAL A 163 8.06 -9.89 -12.68
C VAL A 163 9.54 -10.01 -13.04
N GLY A 164 10.37 -9.18 -12.41
CA GLY A 164 11.83 -9.27 -12.48
C GLY A 164 12.42 -9.86 -11.20
N ILE A 165 13.67 -10.30 -11.27
CA ILE A 165 14.42 -10.85 -10.12
C ILE A 165 15.60 -9.94 -9.79
N ALA A 166 15.71 -9.53 -8.53
CA ALA A 166 16.90 -8.87 -7.99
C ALA A 166 17.66 -9.83 -7.06
N GLY A 167 18.96 -10.06 -7.31
CA GLY A 167 19.76 -10.89 -6.43
C GLY A 167 21.07 -11.44 -7.03
N PRO A 168 21.80 -12.27 -6.24
CA PRO A 168 21.41 -12.71 -4.91
C PRO A 168 21.54 -11.59 -3.86
N LEU A 169 20.51 -11.40 -3.04
CA LEU A 169 20.58 -10.67 -1.78
C LEU A 169 21.19 -11.62 -0.74
N LEU A 170 22.42 -11.33 -0.31
CA LEU A 170 23.07 -12.07 0.78
C LEU A 170 22.61 -11.46 2.12
N LEU A 171 21.74 -12.16 2.83
CA LEU A 171 21.08 -11.72 4.06
C LEU A 171 21.13 -12.83 5.10
N ASP A 172 21.62 -12.52 6.30
CA ASP A 172 21.71 -13.48 7.43
C ASP A 172 22.43 -14.79 7.05
N GLY A 173 23.47 -14.66 6.22
CA GLY A 173 24.25 -15.79 5.69
C GLY A 173 23.58 -16.60 4.58
N GLN A 174 22.37 -16.24 4.16
CA GLN A 174 21.60 -16.92 3.11
C GLN A 174 21.45 -16.06 1.85
N ARG A 175 21.20 -16.70 0.70
CA ARG A 175 21.04 -16.01 -0.59
C ARG A 175 19.59 -16.05 -1.03
N PHE A 176 19.01 -14.88 -1.27
CA PHE A 176 17.65 -14.74 -1.78
C PHE A 176 17.63 -14.11 -3.17
N TYR A 177 16.75 -14.60 -4.03
CA TYR A 177 16.46 -14.00 -5.34
C TYR A 177 15.09 -13.35 -5.24
N VAL A 178 15.08 -12.02 -5.07
CA VAL A 178 13.89 -11.27 -4.69
C VAL A 178 13.00 -11.02 -5.92
N PRO A 179 11.78 -11.58 -5.97
CA PRO A 179 10.84 -11.32 -7.04
C PRO A 179 10.20 -9.93 -6.87
N MET A 180 10.12 -9.18 -7.97
CA MET A 180 9.64 -7.80 -8.00
C MET A 180 8.70 -7.61 -9.19
N ALA A 181 7.41 -7.42 -8.91
CA ALA A 181 6.39 -7.14 -9.93
C ALA A 181 6.26 -5.63 -10.11
N THR A 182 6.63 -5.10 -11.28
CA THR A 182 6.65 -3.65 -11.52
C THR A 182 6.60 -3.31 -13.01
N THR A 183 6.07 -2.13 -13.30
CA THR A 183 6.15 -1.49 -14.61
C THR A 183 7.12 -0.30 -14.62
N GLU A 184 7.75 0.02 -13.49
CA GLU A 184 8.73 1.08 -13.40
C GLU A 184 10.09 0.60 -13.94
N GLY A 185 10.53 1.17 -15.06
CA GLY A 185 11.87 0.94 -15.59
C GLY A 185 12.96 1.32 -14.59
N CYS A 186 14.12 0.66 -14.68
CA CYS A 186 15.25 0.73 -13.71
C CYS A 186 15.02 0.09 -12.34
N LEU A 187 13.80 -0.09 -11.84
CA LEU A 187 13.60 -0.46 -10.43
C LEU A 187 14.30 -1.78 -10.05
N VAL A 188 14.03 -2.85 -10.78
CA VAL A 188 14.64 -4.17 -10.53
C VAL A 188 16.16 -4.12 -10.73
N ALA A 189 16.63 -3.46 -11.80
CA ALA A 189 18.06 -3.35 -12.09
C ALA A 189 18.82 -2.55 -11.01
N SER A 190 18.21 -1.47 -10.52
CA SER A 190 18.74 -0.65 -9.43
C SER A 190 18.83 -1.46 -8.14
N THR A 191 17.77 -2.17 -7.78
CA THR A 191 17.75 -3.05 -6.60
C THR A 191 18.79 -4.16 -6.71
N ASN A 192 18.92 -4.77 -7.90
CA ASN A 192 19.93 -5.79 -8.18
C ASN A 192 21.37 -5.28 -8.01
N ARG A 193 21.64 -4.02 -8.42
CA ARG A 193 22.93 -3.36 -8.17
C ARG A 193 23.21 -3.19 -6.67
N GLY A 194 22.18 -2.86 -5.89
CA GLY A 194 22.26 -2.82 -4.43
C GLY A 194 22.59 -4.17 -3.81
N CYS A 195 21.88 -5.23 -4.22
CA CYS A 195 22.15 -6.60 -3.79
C CYS A 195 23.61 -7.01 -4.08
N LYS A 196 24.13 -6.65 -5.26
CA LYS A 196 25.52 -6.88 -5.62
C LYS A 196 26.50 -6.19 -4.66
N ALA A 197 26.27 -4.91 -4.35
CA ALA A 197 27.15 -4.16 -3.44
C ALA A 197 27.15 -4.74 -2.01
N ILE A 198 25.99 -5.15 -1.52
CA ILE A 198 25.84 -5.85 -0.23
C ILE A 198 26.59 -7.18 -0.25
N ALA A 199 26.38 -8.01 -1.27
CA ALA A 199 27.00 -9.33 -1.37
C ALA A 199 28.53 -9.26 -1.48
N GLU A 200 29.08 -8.34 -2.28
CA GLU A 200 30.54 -8.14 -2.41
C GLU A 200 31.18 -7.59 -1.12
N SER A 201 30.38 -7.02 -0.21
CA SER A 201 30.85 -6.51 1.07
C SER A 201 30.66 -7.46 2.26
N GLY A 202 30.14 -8.67 2.03
CA GLY A 202 29.98 -9.71 3.06
C GLY A 202 28.54 -10.01 3.46
N GLY A 203 27.56 -9.30 2.90
CA GLY A 203 26.14 -9.50 3.18
C GLY A 203 25.56 -8.48 4.16
N ALA A 204 24.25 -8.56 4.32
CA ALA A 204 23.47 -7.80 5.30
C ALA A 204 23.05 -8.71 6.46
N VAL A 205 22.72 -8.09 7.59
CA VAL A 205 22.16 -8.74 8.78
C VAL A 205 20.83 -8.09 9.10
N SER A 206 19.84 -8.88 9.54
CA SER A 206 18.55 -8.38 9.96
C SER A 206 18.10 -8.89 11.33
N VAL A 207 17.25 -8.10 11.97
CA VAL A 207 16.62 -8.45 13.26
C VAL A 207 15.14 -8.08 13.22
N VAL A 208 14.27 -9.03 13.53
CA VAL A 208 12.85 -8.77 13.79
C VAL A 208 12.69 -8.37 15.25
N LEU A 209 12.35 -7.11 15.50
CA LEU A 209 12.21 -6.52 16.84
C LEU A 209 10.82 -6.77 17.44
N ARG A 210 9.78 -6.88 16.58
CA ARG A 210 8.39 -7.10 16.99
C ARG A 210 7.65 -7.86 15.90
N ASP A 211 6.68 -8.70 16.30
CA ASP A 211 5.75 -9.40 15.42
C ASP A 211 4.36 -9.38 16.07
N GLY A 212 3.49 -8.46 15.62
CA GLY A 212 2.16 -8.26 16.20
C GLY A 212 1.26 -7.44 15.29
N MET A 213 0.24 -8.06 14.71
CA MET A 213 -0.81 -7.36 13.97
C MET A 213 -1.79 -6.70 14.94
N THR A 214 -2.41 -5.60 14.52
CA THR A 214 -3.28 -4.80 15.39
C THR A 214 -4.68 -4.60 14.84
N ARG A 215 -5.65 -4.55 15.75
CA ARG A 215 -7.03 -4.08 15.51
C ARG A 215 -7.41 -3.17 16.65
N ALA A 216 -8.05 -2.04 16.33
CA ALA A 216 -8.44 -1.06 17.34
C ALA A 216 -9.91 -0.68 17.22
N PRO A 217 -10.83 -1.35 17.93
CA PRO A 217 -12.21 -0.90 18.07
C PRO A 217 -12.30 0.44 18.80
N VAL A 218 -13.40 1.13 18.56
CA VAL A 218 -13.80 2.31 19.31
C VAL A 218 -15.16 2.06 19.95
N ALA A 219 -15.23 2.26 21.25
CA ALA A 219 -16.45 2.21 22.03
C ALA A 219 -16.74 3.57 22.67
N ARG A 220 -18.01 3.82 22.95
CA ARG A 220 -18.49 5.01 23.64
C ARG A 220 -19.15 4.58 24.95
N LEU A 221 -18.86 5.31 26.02
CA LEU A 221 -19.50 5.11 27.31
C LEU A 221 -20.32 6.35 27.72
N PRO A 222 -21.18 6.27 28.75
CA PRO A 222 -22.01 7.40 29.17
C PRO A 222 -21.17 8.61 29.60
N THR A 223 -20.02 8.38 30.24
CA THR A 223 -19.13 9.44 30.75
C THR A 223 -17.65 9.13 30.51
N ALA A 224 -16.81 10.17 30.54
CA ALA A 224 -15.35 10.02 30.48
C ALA A 224 -14.79 9.18 31.65
N ARG A 225 -15.41 9.27 32.83
CA ARG A 225 -15.04 8.44 34.00
C ARG A 225 -15.25 6.97 33.70
N ARG A 226 -16.41 6.60 33.15
CA ARG A 226 -16.71 5.22 32.79
C ARG A 226 -15.75 4.70 31.71
N ALA A 227 -15.45 5.51 30.70
CA ALA A 227 -14.44 5.16 29.70
C ALA A 227 -13.05 4.91 30.33
N ALA A 228 -12.68 5.69 31.35
CA ALA A 228 -11.44 5.50 32.10
C ALA A 228 -11.46 4.23 32.97
N GLU A 229 -12.61 3.84 33.53
CA GLU A 229 -12.77 2.57 34.24
C GLU A 229 -12.54 1.38 33.28
N LEU A 230 -13.11 1.40 32.08
CA LEU A 230 -12.87 0.36 31.07
C LEU A 230 -11.40 0.34 30.60
N LYS A 231 -10.78 1.52 30.40
CA LYS A 231 -9.33 1.60 30.12
C LYS A 231 -8.51 0.94 31.22
N ALA A 232 -8.77 1.28 32.48
CA ALA A 232 -8.06 0.73 33.62
C ALA A 232 -8.24 -0.79 33.69
N PHE A 233 -9.45 -1.29 33.45
CA PHE A 233 -9.72 -2.73 33.38
C PHE A 233 -8.90 -3.44 32.30
N LEU A 234 -8.85 -2.90 31.07
CA LEU A 234 -8.16 -3.50 29.93
C LEU A 234 -6.64 -3.49 30.04
N GLU A 235 -6.08 -2.51 30.76
CA GLU A 235 -4.63 -2.35 30.93
C GLU A 235 -4.12 -2.91 32.27
N ASP A 236 -5.01 -3.39 33.14
CA ASP A 236 -4.63 -4.05 34.39
C ASP A 236 -4.04 -5.45 34.10
N PRO A 237 -2.78 -5.72 34.48
CA PRO A 237 -2.17 -7.04 34.31
C PRO A 237 -2.97 -8.18 34.94
N VAL A 238 -3.75 -7.93 36.00
CA VAL A 238 -4.58 -8.95 36.66
C VAL A 238 -5.69 -9.46 35.74
N ASN A 239 -6.20 -8.62 34.83
CA ASN A 239 -7.27 -9.00 33.91
C ASN A 239 -6.75 -9.58 32.58
N PHE A 240 -5.46 -9.43 32.30
CA PHE A 240 -4.88 -9.80 31.01
C PHE A 240 -5.06 -11.29 30.68
N ASP A 241 -4.92 -12.19 31.65
CA ASP A 241 -5.05 -13.64 31.41
C ASP A 241 -6.46 -14.02 30.96
N THR A 242 -7.50 -13.43 31.57
CA THR A 242 -8.89 -13.62 31.15
C THR A 242 -9.12 -13.06 29.74
N LEU A 243 -8.68 -11.83 29.48
CA LEU A 243 -8.80 -11.21 28.16
C LEU A 243 -8.09 -12.02 27.08
N SER A 244 -6.88 -12.50 27.38
CA SER A 244 -6.07 -13.35 26.51
C SER A 244 -6.76 -14.69 26.26
N MET A 245 -7.33 -15.33 27.27
CA MET A 245 -8.08 -16.58 27.11
C MET A 245 -9.28 -16.43 26.17
N VAL A 246 -10.08 -15.38 26.36
CA VAL A 246 -11.25 -15.08 25.51
C VAL A 246 -10.82 -14.77 24.07
N PHE A 247 -9.80 -13.92 23.92
CA PHE A 247 -9.27 -13.54 22.61
C PHE A 247 -8.71 -14.76 21.86
N ASN A 248 -7.87 -15.55 22.52
CA ASN A 248 -7.17 -16.69 21.93
C ASN A 248 -8.11 -17.85 21.61
N GLY A 249 -9.26 -17.96 22.29
CA GLY A 249 -10.32 -18.91 21.96
C GLY A 249 -10.84 -18.78 20.51
N SER A 250 -10.61 -17.64 19.85
CA SER A 250 -11.04 -17.39 18.47
C SER A 250 -10.23 -18.15 17.40
N SER A 251 -8.98 -18.56 17.69
CA SER A 251 -8.04 -19.15 16.73
C SER A 251 -6.89 -19.91 17.39
N ARG A 252 -6.43 -20.99 16.75
CA ARG A 252 -5.26 -21.77 17.23
C ARG A 252 -3.95 -20.98 17.20
N PHE A 253 -3.84 -19.96 16.35
CA PHE A 253 -2.62 -19.18 16.13
C PHE A 253 -2.64 -17.79 16.79
N ALA A 254 -3.83 -17.26 17.08
CA ALA A 254 -3.98 -15.94 17.68
C ALA A 254 -3.43 -15.97 19.11
N ARG A 255 -2.47 -15.10 19.41
CA ARG A 255 -1.97 -14.88 20.78
C ARG A 255 -1.99 -13.40 21.08
N LEU A 256 -2.91 -12.98 21.94
CA LEU A 256 -2.98 -11.61 22.45
C LEU A 256 -1.66 -11.26 23.15
N GLN A 257 -1.11 -10.10 22.81
CA GLN A 257 0.13 -9.56 23.38
C GLN A 257 -0.12 -8.39 24.32
N GLY A 258 -1.21 -7.63 24.09
CA GLY A 258 -1.51 -6.43 24.85
C GLY A 258 -2.68 -5.66 24.26
N VAL A 259 -3.24 -4.76 25.07
CA VAL A 259 -4.28 -3.80 24.66
C VAL A 259 -3.80 -2.41 25.08
N GLN A 260 -3.54 -1.55 24.11
CA GLN A 260 -3.17 -0.15 24.35
C GLN A 260 -4.38 0.75 24.16
N CYS A 261 -4.80 1.46 25.19
CA CYS A 261 -6.01 2.26 25.15
C CYS A 261 -5.73 3.77 25.07
N ALA A 262 -6.51 4.48 24.26
CA ALA A 262 -6.54 5.94 24.20
C ALA A 262 -7.97 6.48 24.41
N ILE A 263 -8.10 7.57 25.17
CA ILE A 263 -9.41 8.19 25.47
C ILE A 263 -9.53 9.53 24.74
N ALA A 264 -10.69 9.76 24.11
CA ALA A 264 -11.11 11.06 23.60
C ALA A 264 -12.50 11.40 24.14
N GLY A 265 -12.56 12.20 25.21
CA GLY A 265 -13.81 12.48 25.91
C GLY A 265 -14.38 11.22 26.55
N ARG A 266 -15.54 10.76 26.07
CA ARG A 266 -16.21 9.54 26.54
C ARG A 266 -16.06 8.35 25.58
N ASN A 267 -15.18 8.48 24.59
CA ASN A 267 -14.86 7.41 23.64
C ASN A 267 -13.53 6.76 24.02
N LEU A 268 -13.45 5.44 23.93
CA LEU A 268 -12.27 4.64 24.19
C LEU A 268 -11.86 3.90 22.91
N TYR A 269 -10.60 4.10 22.50
CA TYR A 269 -9.96 3.40 21.38
C TYR A 269 -9.04 2.34 21.97
N MET A 270 -9.28 1.07 21.65
CA MET A 270 -8.63 -0.06 22.32
C MET A 270 -7.78 -0.82 21.30
N ARG A 271 -6.48 -0.57 21.23
CA ARG A 271 -5.57 -1.17 20.23
C ARG A 271 -5.05 -2.51 20.72
N PHE A 272 -5.67 -3.59 20.27
CA PHE A 272 -5.23 -4.96 20.53
C PHE A 272 -4.04 -5.31 19.63
N SER A 273 -2.99 -5.91 20.20
CA SER A 273 -1.82 -6.45 19.48
C SER A 273 -1.81 -7.97 19.61
N CYS A 274 -1.53 -8.69 18.53
CA CYS A 274 -1.64 -10.14 18.50
C CYS A 274 -0.64 -10.80 17.53
N CYS A 275 -0.03 -11.92 17.93
CA CYS A 275 0.66 -12.81 16.99
C CYS A 275 -0.35 -13.55 16.09
N THR A 276 -0.05 -13.71 14.81
CA THR A 276 -1.00 -14.27 13.82
C THR A 276 -0.46 -15.50 13.08
N GLY A 277 0.64 -16.08 13.58
CA GLY A 277 1.39 -17.11 12.86
C GLY A 277 1.91 -16.55 11.54
N ASP A 278 1.79 -17.33 10.47
CA ASP A 278 2.25 -16.95 9.14
C ASP A 278 1.23 -16.13 8.32
N ALA A 279 0.03 -15.90 8.87
CA ALA A 279 -0.93 -15.00 8.25
C ALA A 279 -0.57 -13.54 8.55
N MET A 280 -0.87 -12.63 7.62
CA MET A 280 -0.91 -11.20 7.93
C MET A 280 -1.94 -10.92 9.05
N GLY A 281 -3.07 -11.64 9.02
CA GLY A 281 -3.85 -11.93 10.22
C GLY A 281 -4.99 -10.95 10.55
N MET A 282 -5.32 -10.02 9.67
CA MET A 282 -6.35 -9.00 9.92
C MET A 282 -7.74 -9.57 10.25
N ASN A 283 -8.18 -10.63 9.57
CA ASN A 283 -9.45 -11.30 9.89
C ASN A 283 -9.39 -12.03 11.23
N MET A 284 -8.24 -12.65 11.53
CA MET A 284 -8.01 -13.38 12.78
C MET A 284 -8.05 -12.43 13.98
N VAL A 285 -7.37 -11.29 13.90
CA VAL A 285 -7.33 -10.30 14.97
C VAL A 285 -8.73 -9.68 15.17
N SER A 286 -9.45 -9.34 14.10
CA SER A 286 -10.82 -8.80 14.21
C SER A 286 -11.76 -9.76 14.94
N LYS A 287 -11.68 -11.07 14.67
CA LYS A 287 -12.49 -12.08 15.36
C LYS A 287 -12.15 -12.18 16.84
N GLY A 288 -10.86 -12.19 17.18
CA GLY A 288 -10.41 -12.21 18.59
C GLY A 288 -10.89 -10.97 19.35
N VAL A 289 -10.81 -9.80 18.73
CA VAL A 289 -11.35 -8.56 19.31
C VAL A 289 -12.85 -8.65 19.53
N GLN A 290 -13.63 -9.17 18.57
CA GLN A 290 -15.07 -9.28 18.72
C GLN A 290 -15.44 -10.14 19.94
N ASN A 291 -14.78 -11.29 20.13
CA ASN A 291 -15.00 -12.14 21.30
C ASN A 291 -14.76 -11.39 22.62
N VAL A 292 -13.69 -10.58 22.68
CA VAL A 292 -13.41 -9.78 23.88
C VAL A 292 -14.46 -8.71 24.09
N LEU A 293 -14.89 -8.02 23.04
CA LEU A 293 -15.95 -7.00 23.14
C LEU A 293 -17.27 -7.61 23.60
N ASP A 294 -17.63 -8.81 23.12
CA ASP A 294 -18.84 -9.52 23.55
C ASP A 294 -18.75 -9.91 25.03
N CYS A 295 -17.59 -10.39 25.49
CA CYS A 295 -17.35 -10.70 26.91
C CYS A 295 -17.40 -9.45 27.81
N LEU A 296 -16.93 -8.30 27.33
CA LEU A 296 -16.95 -7.05 28.09
C LEU A 296 -18.36 -6.50 28.32
N GLN A 297 -19.36 -6.92 27.52
CA GLN A 297 -20.74 -6.46 27.70
C GLN A 297 -21.37 -6.91 29.02
N ASP A 298 -20.84 -7.97 29.66
CA ASP A 298 -21.34 -8.44 30.95
C ASP A 298 -20.98 -7.45 32.09
N ASP A 299 -19.75 -6.93 32.10
CA ASP A 299 -19.25 -5.99 33.12
C ASP A 299 -19.43 -4.50 32.74
N PHE A 300 -19.55 -4.24 31.43
CA PHE A 300 -19.74 -2.91 30.84
C PHE A 300 -20.96 -2.88 29.90
N PRO A 301 -22.18 -3.19 30.39
CA PRO A 301 -23.39 -3.23 29.55
C PRO A 301 -23.78 -1.85 28.98
N ASP A 302 -23.17 -0.78 29.49
CA ASP A 302 -23.31 0.59 29.01
C ASP A 302 -22.29 0.97 27.91
N MET A 303 -21.48 0.00 27.45
CA MET A 303 -20.54 0.15 26.35
C MET A 303 -21.24 0.07 24.98
N ASP A 304 -21.27 1.19 24.27
CA ASP A 304 -21.73 1.30 22.89
C ASP A 304 -20.55 1.11 21.92
N VAL A 305 -20.39 -0.09 21.36
CA VAL A 305 -19.34 -0.39 20.37
C VAL A 305 -19.70 0.29 19.05
N ILE A 306 -19.01 1.39 18.74
CA ILE A 306 -19.28 2.20 17.54
C ILE A 306 -18.74 1.53 16.29
N SER A 307 -17.55 0.93 16.39
CA SER A 307 -16.92 0.23 15.27
C SER A 307 -15.82 -0.70 15.77
N ILE A 308 -15.66 -1.85 15.11
CA ILE A 308 -14.53 -2.76 15.31
C ILE A 308 -13.19 -2.13 14.87
N SER A 309 -13.24 -1.08 14.05
CA SER A 309 -12.08 -0.35 13.52
C SER A 309 -12.28 1.15 13.66
N GLY A 310 -11.86 1.70 14.80
CA GLY A 310 -11.84 3.12 15.12
C GLY A 310 -10.64 3.89 14.57
N ASN A 311 -9.99 3.37 13.51
CA ASN A 311 -8.79 3.95 12.89
C ASN A 311 -7.55 4.09 13.79
N PHE A 312 -7.54 3.55 15.01
CA PHE A 312 -6.36 3.56 15.90
C PHE A 312 -5.46 2.32 15.72
N CYS A 313 -5.72 1.46 14.72
CA CYS A 313 -4.89 0.29 14.44
C CYS A 313 -3.45 0.66 14.00
N SER A 314 -3.18 1.48 12.99
CA SER A 314 -4.04 2.03 11.92
C SER A 314 -3.81 1.28 10.62
N ASP A 315 -4.85 1.01 9.84
CA ASP A 315 -4.76 0.14 8.64
C ASP A 315 -4.98 0.90 7.35
N LYS A 316 -4.01 0.90 6.42
CA LYS A 316 -4.05 1.56 5.11
C LYS A 316 -4.22 3.09 5.17
N LYS A 317 -3.75 3.70 6.26
CA LYS A 317 -3.67 5.15 6.49
C LYS A 317 -2.35 5.50 7.18
N PRO A 318 -1.66 6.58 6.76
CA PRO A 318 -0.45 7.02 7.43
C PRO A 318 -0.77 7.44 8.87
N ALA A 319 -0.11 6.81 9.85
CA ALA A 319 -0.37 7.05 11.26
C ALA A 319 0.90 6.93 12.12
N ALA A 320 1.05 7.88 13.05
CA ALA A 320 2.21 7.94 13.93
C ALA A 320 2.26 6.76 14.91
N VAL A 321 1.09 6.23 15.29
CA VAL A 321 1.01 5.06 16.16
C VAL A 321 1.71 3.84 15.55
N ASN A 322 1.65 3.65 14.22
CA ASN A 322 2.36 2.54 13.58
C ASN A 322 3.87 2.79 13.51
N TRP A 323 4.28 4.05 13.33
CA TRP A 323 5.69 4.44 13.35
C TRP A 323 6.34 4.22 14.72
N ILE A 324 5.64 4.63 15.78
CA ILE A 324 6.15 4.64 17.16
C ILE A 324 6.03 3.26 17.80
N GLU A 325 4.85 2.64 17.71
CA GLU A 325 4.54 1.40 18.43
C GLU A 325 4.77 0.14 17.57
N GLY A 326 4.96 0.31 16.26
CA GLY A 326 5.01 -0.78 15.29
C GLY A 326 3.64 -1.36 14.95
N ARG A 327 3.58 -2.12 13.85
CA ARG A 327 2.40 -2.89 13.41
C ARG A 327 2.79 -4.00 12.43
N GLY A 328 2.35 -5.23 12.64
CA GLY A 328 2.89 -6.35 11.88
C GLY A 328 4.32 -6.65 12.34
N LYS A 329 5.30 -6.58 11.46
CA LYS A 329 6.71 -6.90 11.76
C LYS A 329 7.56 -5.64 11.78
N SER A 330 8.24 -5.40 12.89
CA SER A 330 9.24 -4.34 13.01
C SER A 330 10.61 -4.93 12.73
N VAL A 331 11.31 -4.44 11.71
CA VAL A 331 12.57 -5.01 11.23
C VAL A 331 13.64 -3.94 11.12
N VAL A 332 14.85 -4.25 11.59
CA VAL A 332 16.08 -3.54 11.27
C VAL A 332 16.90 -4.41 10.33
N CYS A 333 17.48 -3.81 9.29
CA CYS A 333 18.41 -4.48 8.39
C CYS A 333 19.60 -3.56 8.12
N GLU A 334 20.82 -4.08 8.20
CA GLU A 334 22.04 -3.31 8.07
C GLU A 334 23.14 -4.03 7.29
N ALA A 335 24.07 -3.25 6.74
CA ALA A 335 25.28 -3.75 6.09
C ALA A 335 26.42 -2.73 6.21
N VAL A 336 27.65 -3.23 6.13
CA VAL A 336 28.85 -2.40 5.90
C VAL A 336 29.31 -2.61 4.47
N ILE A 337 29.38 -1.54 3.69
CA ILE A 337 29.79 -1.53 2.28
C ILE A 337 31.23 -1.02 2.17
N LYS A 338 32.10 -1.85 1.61
CA LYS A 338 33.54 -1.56 1.51
C LYS A 338 33.81 -0.40 0.56
N GLU A 339 34.84 0.41 0.87
CA GLU A 339 35.24 1.57 0.06
C GLU A 339 35.34 1.27 -1.45
N ASP A 340 35.99 0.16 -1.79
CA ASP A 340 36.24 -0.21 -3.17
C ASP A 340 34.95 -0.62 -3.89
N VAL A 341 33.98 -1.21 -3.18
CA VAL A 341 32.63 -1.52 -3.69
C VAL A 341 31.82 -0.25 -3.88
N VAL A 342 31.88 0.72 -2.95
CA VAL A 342 31.25 2.03 -3.12
C VAL A 342 31.75 2.72 -4.40
N LYS A 343 33.06 2.71 -4.64
CA LYS A 343 33.66 3.30 -5.86
C LYS A 343 33.34 2.49 -7.12
N LYS A 344 33.53 1.17 -7.09
CA LYS A 344 33.43 0.30 -8.29
C LYS A 344 31.99 -0.03 -8.66
N VAL A 345 31.13 -0.34 -7.70
CA VAL A 345 29.74 -0.75 -7.97
C VAL A 345 28.82 0.45 -7.89
N LEU A 346 28.91 1.25 -6.83
CA LEU A 346 27.99 2.37 -6.57
C LEU A 346 28.39 3.68 -7.26
N LYS A 347 29.62 3.75 -7.79
CA LYS A 347 30.11 4.88 -8.61
C LYS A 347 30.01 6.22 -7.88
N THR A 348 30.26 6.20 -6.57
CA THR A 348 30.25 7.38 -5.69
C THR A 348 31.33 7.25 -4.60
N ASN A 349 31.27 8.06 -3.55
CA ASN A 349 32.11 7.97 -2.36
C ASN A 349 31.25 8.02 -1.08
N VAL A 350 31.83 7.59 0.06
CA VAL A 350 31.14 7.49 1.36
C VAL A 350 30.65 8.85 1.85
N GLN A 351 31.49 9.89 1.78
CA GLN A 351 31.16 11.22 2.28
C GLN A 351 29.92 11.80 1.60
N SER A 352 29.85 11.72 0.26
CA SER A 352 28.69 12.20 -0.49
C SER A 352 27.41 11.43 -0.18
N LEU A 353 27.50 10.14 0.14
CA LEU A 353 26.35 9.33 0.52
C LEU A 353 25.81 9.72 1.90
N VAL A 354 26.69 9.87 2.88
CA VAL A 354 26.34 10.30 4.24
C VAL A 354 25.71 11.70 4.21
N GLU A 355 26.37 12.65 3.54
CA GLU A 355 25.85 14.01 3.38
C GLU A 355 24.48 14.04 2.69
N LEU A 356 24.34 13.31 1.57
CA LEU A 356 23.06 13.21 0.87
C LEU A 356 21.96 12.63 1.77
N ASN A 357 22.24 11.58 2.56
CA ASN A 357 21.24 10.99 3.44
C ASN A 357 20.77 11.99 4.50
N VAL A 358 21.69 12.74 5.11
CA VAL A 358 21.36 13.77 6.10
C VAL A 358 20.52 14.87 5.47
N ILE A 359 20.91 15.39 4.31
CA ILE A 359 20.21 16.51 3.67
C ILE A 359 18.86 16.07 3.10
N LYS A 360 18.79 14.92 2.43
CA LYS A 360 17.58 14.43 1.75
C LYS A 360 16.65 13.69 2.68
N ASN A 361 17.09 12.55 3.20
CA ASN A 361 16.22 11.59 3.88
C ASN A 361 15.85 12.06 5.29
N LEU A 362 16.73 12.82 5.95
CA LEU A 362 16.45 13.37 7.28
C LEU A 362 15.93 14.81 7.19
N ALA A 363 16.77 15.79 6.83
CA ALA A 363 16.41 17.20 6.86
C ALA A 363 15.29 17.53 5.85
N GLY A 364 15.39 17.04 4.61
CA GLY A 364 14.35 17.23 3.59
C GLY A 364 12.99 16.66 4.01
N SER A 365 12.98 15.44 4.54
CA SER A 365 11.77 14.80 5.07
C SER A 365 11.20 15.55 6.28
N ALA A 366 12.05 16.08 7.16
CA ALA A 366 11.63 16.90 8.29
C ALA A 366 10.99 18.22 7.83
N VAL A 367 11.59 18.90 6.84
CA VAL A 367 11.02 20.11 6.23
C VAL A 367 9.67 19.81 5.56
N ALA A 368 9.52 18.63 4.95
CA ALA A 368 8.27 18.18 4.35
C ALA A 368 7.19 17.75 5.37
N GLY A 369 7.52 17.65 6.67
CA GLY A 369 6.60 17.11 7.68
C GLY A 369 6.27 15.64 7.45
N ALA A 370 7.20 14.86 6.88
CA ALA A 370 6.97 13.46 6.55
C ALA A 370 6.75 12.60 7.80
N LEU A 371 5.76 11.71 7.74
CA LEU A 371 5.44 10.77 8.83
C LEU A 371 5.96 9.37 8.50
N GLY A 372 7.10 8.99 9.09
CA GLY A 372 7.75 7.70 8.85
C GLY A 372 8.43 7.58 7.48
N GLY A 373 8.49 8.67 6.70
CA GLY A 373 9.06 8.72 5.35
C GLY A 373 10.51 9.21 5.32
N PHE A 374 11.40 8.72 6.19
CA PHE A 374 12.79 9.15 6.28
C PHE A 374 13.72 8.28 5.40
N ASN A 375 13.32 8.08 4.14
CA ASN A 375 13.95 7.17 3.19
C ASN A 375 13.87 7.72 1.75
N ALA A 376 14.54 7.07 0.80
CA ALA A 376 14.54 7.49 -0.59
C ALA A 376 13.35 6.93 -1.39
N HIS A 377 13.14 5.61 -1.37
CA HIS A 377 12.10 4.93 -2.15
C HIS A 377 11.69 3.55 -1.58
N ALA A 378 11.63 3.39 -0.26
CA ALA A 378 11.22 2.11 0.35
C ALA A 378 9.88 1.59 -0.22
N SER A 379 8.94 2.50 -0.48
CA SER A 379 7.63 2.21 -1.11
C SER A 379 7.74 1.48 -2.45
N ASN A 380 8.72 1.82 -3.29
CA ASN A 380 8.89 1.16 -4.60
C ASN A 380 9.22 -0.33 -4.42
N ILE A 381 10.14 -0.61 -3.50
CA ILE A 381 10.60 -1.98 -3.24
C ILE A 381 9.50 -2.80 -2.56
N VAL A 382 8.88 -2.25 -1.51
CA VAL A 382 7.78 -2.88 -0.78
C VAL A 382 6.65 -3.24 -1.74
N THR A 383 6.19 -2.28 -2.55
CA THR A 383 5.10 -2.50 -3.51
C THR A 383 5.44 -3.60 -4.52
N ALA A 384 6.65 -3.58 -5.09
CA ALA A 384 7.05 -4.55 -6.10
C ALA A 384 7.12 -5.99 -5.53
N ILE A 385 7.64 -6.15 -4.31
CA ILE A 385 7.66 -7.45 -3.63
C ILE A 385 6.24 -7.86 -3.23
N PHE A 386 5.43 -6.94 -2.72
CA PHE A 386 4.07 -7.20 -2.25
C PHE A 386 3.18 -7.75 -3.37
N ILE A 387 3.18 -7.10 -4.53
CA ILE A 387 2.42 -7.56 -5.70
C ILE A 387 2.92 -8.93 -6.17
N ALA A 388 4.25 -9.12 -6.25
CA ALA A 388 4.83 -10.38 -6.69
C ALA A 388 4.48 -11.55 -5.75
N THR A 389 4.38 -11.29 -4.44
CA THR A 389 4.19 -12.32 -3.41
C THR A 389 2.77 -12.39 -2.86
N GLY A 390 1.81 -11.69 -3.46
CA GLY A 390 0.39 -11.78 -3.12
C GLY A 390 0.00 -11.14 -1.79
N GLN A 391 0.78 -10.15 -1.34
CA GLN A 391 0.43 -9.31 -0.20
C GLN A 391 -0.63 -8.28 -0.60
N ASP A 392 -1.13 -7.51 0.36
CA ASP A 392 -2.08 -6.43 0.11
C ASP A 392 -1.33 -5.14 -0.26
N PRO A 393 -1.38 -4.67 -1.52
CA PRO A 393 -0.61 -3.50 -1.95
C PRO A 393 -1.06 -2.21 -1.27
N ALA A 394 -2.27 -2.14 -0.74
CA ALA A 394 -2.74 -0.95 -0.01
C ALA A 394 -2.04 -0.79 1.35
N GLN A 395 -1.52 -1.88 1.92
CA GLN A 395 -0.72 -1.83 3.16
C GLN A 395 0.69 -1.27 2.93
N ASN A 396 1.08 -0.97 1.69
CA ASN A 396 2.30 -0.23 1.40
C ASN A 396 2.35 1.13 2.12
N VAL A 397 1.20 1.75 2.39
CA VAL A 397 1.11 3.02 3.13
C VAL A 397 1.85 2.97 4.47
N GLU A 398 1.69 1.86 5.22
CA GLU A 398 2.37 1.65 6.49
C GLU A 398 3.66 0.84 6.33
N SER A 399 3.63 -0.18 5.47
CA SER A 399 4.75 -1.12 5.29
C SER A 399 5.98 -0.47 4.68
N SER A 400 5.84 0.70 4.06
CA SER A 400 6.96 1.50 3.53
C SER A 400 7.48 2.56 4.50
N GLN A 401 6.91 2.67 5.71
CA GLN A 401 7.50 3.50 6.75
C GLN A 401 8.91 2.99 7.05
N CYS A 402 9.90 3.84 6.85
CA CYS A 402 11.31 3.48 6.89
C CYS A 402 12.15 4.71 7.24
N ILE A 403 13.11 4.52 8.15
CA ILE A 403 14.23 5.44 8.33
C ILE A 403 15.52 4.78 7.84
N THR A 404 16.21 5.49 6.95
CA THR A 404 17.49 5.07 6.38
C THR A 404 18.62 5.87 7.03
N MET A 405 19.58 5.18 7.65
CA MET A 405 20.73 5.80 8.31
C MET A 405 22.02 5.36 7.63
N LEU A 406 22.92 6.33 7.39
CA LEU A 406 24.21 6.12 6.75
C LEU A 406 25.29 6.76 7.62
N GLU A 407 26.35 6.00 7.90
CA GLU A 407 27.47 6.44 8.73
C GLU A 407 28.79 6.02 8.07
N ALA A 408 29.80 6.88 8.19
CA ALA A 408 31.15 6.54 7.76
C ALA A 408 31.83 5.72 8.87
N VAL A 409 32.37 4.55 8.54
CA VAL A 409 33.02 3.65 9.49
C VAL A 409 34.43 3.28 9.00
N ASN A 410 35.24 2.63 9.85
CA ASN A 410 36.62 2.23 9.54
C ASN A 410 37.48 3.40 9.02
N ASP A 411 37.52 4.48 9.81
CA ASP A 411 38.20 5.75 9.51
C ASP A 411 37.65 6.47 8.27
N GLY A 412 36.35 6.28 8.01
CA GLY A 412 35.63 6.92 6.90
C GLY A 412 35.80 6.24 5.55
N ARG A 413 36.45 5.07 5.50
CA ARG A 413 36.66 4.30 4.27
C ARG A 413 35.41 3.54 3.85
N ASP A 414 34.72 2.94 4.83
CA ASP A 414 33.57 2.09 4.57
C ASP A 414 32.28 2.82 4.96
N LEU A 415 31.16 2.37 4.38
CA LEU A 415 29.84 2.90 4.66
C LEU A 415 29.05 1.89 5.48
N HIS A 416 28.67 2.23 6.70
CA HIS A 416 27.55 1.55 7.36
C HIS A 416 26.24 2.13 6.82
N ILE A 417 25.31 1.25 6.47
CA ILE A 417 23.96 1.60 6.08
C ILE A 417 22.97 0.72 6.83
N SER A 418 21.89 1.32 7.32
CA SER A 418 20.77 0.59 7.90
C SER A 418 19.42 1.14 7.46
N VAL A 419 18.42 0.27 7.47
CA VAL A 419 17.01 0.61 7.33
C VAL A 419 16.24 0.08 8.53
N THR A 420 15.37 0.90 9.10
CA THR A 420 14.46 0.49 10.18
C THR A 420 13.03 0.68 9.72
N MET A 421 12.29 -0.43 9.65
CA MET A 421 10.93 -0.51 9.14
C MET A 421 10.01 -1.03 10.24
N PRO A 422 9.31 -0.16 11.00
CA PRO A 422 8.60 -0.57 12.20
C PRO A 422 7.26 -1.28 11.92
N SER A 423 6.75 -1.21 10.69
CA SER A 423 5.37 -1.59 10.39
C SER A 423 5.17 -2.43 9.12
N ILE A 424 6.01 -3.46 8.88
CA ILE A 424 5.87 -4.33 7.70
C ILE A 424 4.71 -5.31 7.89
N GLU A 425 3.69 -5.22 7.04
CA GLU A 425 2.48 -6.03 7.13
C GLU A 425 2.47 -7.12 6.06
N VAL A 426 3.00 -8.28 6.41
CA VAL A 426 3.13 -9.42 5.48
C VAL A 426 2.61 -10.72 6.08
N GLY A 427 2.21 -11.63 5.19
CA GLY A 427 1.88 -13.01 5.48
C GLY A 427 2.24 -13.93 4.32
N THR A 428 2.33 -15.23 4.60
CA THR A 428 2.62 -16.25 3.59
C THR A 428 1.47 -17.24 3.41
N ILE A 429 0.36 -17.02 4.12
CA ILE A 429 -0.93 -17.69 3.95
C ILE A 429 -2.08 -16.67 3.92
N GLY A 430 -3.12 -17.01 3.13
CA GLY A 430 -4.35 -16.23 3.01
C GLY A 430 -4.24 -15.05 2.03
N GLY A 431 -5.40 -14.55 1.59
CA GLY A 431 -5.46 -13.49 0.59
C GLY A 431 -4.81 -13.91 -0.74
N GLY A 432 -4.05 -13.01 -1.36
CA GLY A 432 -3.42 -13.26 -2.66
C GLY A 432 -2.29 -14.29 -2.65
N THR A 433 -1.77 -14.71 -1.48
CA THR A 433 -0.61 -15.60 -1.38
C THR A 433 -0.87 -17.02 -1.93
N GLN A 434 -2.14 -17.39 -2.06
CA GLN A 434 -2.56 -18.69 -2.57
C GLN A 434 -2.62 -18.75 -4.10
N LEU A 435 -2.66 -17.61 -4.78
CA LEU A 435 -2.72 -17.55 -6.24
C LEU A 435 -1.42 -18.12 -6.82
N ALA A 436 -1.53 -18.90 -7.90
CA ALA A 436 -0.43 -19.74 -8.38
C ALA A 436 0.89 -18.96 -8.63
N SER A 437 0.82 -17.80 -9.28
CA SER A 437 1.99 -16.96 -9.58
C SER A 437 2.61 -16.37 -8.31
N GLN A 438 1.79 -15.89 -7.38
CA GLN A 438 2.21 -15.32 -6.11
C GLN A 438 2.82 -16.39 -5.18
N ALA A 439 2.19 -17.56 -5.14
CA ALA A 439 2.68 -18.72 -4.42
C ALA A 439 4.05 -19.19 -4.95
N ALA A 440 4.26 -19.16 -6.28
CA ALA A 440 5.56 -19.47 -6.87
C ALA A 440 6.64 -18.46 -6.47
N CYS A 441 6.31 -17.17 -6.38
CA CYS A 441 7.24 -16.14 -5.90
C CYS A 441 7.58 -16.31 -4.40
N LEU A 442 6.63 -16.72 -3.57
CA LEU A 442 6.90 -17.07 -2.17
C LEU A 442 7.75 -18.34 -2.04
N ASP A 443 7.56 -19.31 -2.94
CA ASP A 443 8.34 -20.56 -2.98
C ASP A 443 9.79 -20.29 -3.39
N LEU A 444 10.02 -19.38 -4.35
CA LEU A 444 11.35 -18.90 -4.74
C LEU A 444 12.13 -18.32 -3.55
N LEU A 445 11.43 -17.69 -2.61
CA LEU A 445 11.99 -17.15 -1.37
C LEU A 445 12.08 -18.19 -0.23
N GLY A 446 11.56 -19.41 -0.42
CA GLY A 446 11.53 -20.46 0.59
C GLY A 446 10.53 -20.23 1.72
N VAL A 447 9.53 -19.35 1.54
CA VAL A 447 8.60 -18.91 2.60
C VAL A 447 7.14 -19.24 2.31
N LYS A 448 6.83 -20.01 1.25
CA LYS A 448 5.45 -20.36 0.90
C LYS A 448 4.74 -21.12 2.01
N GLY A 449 3.54 -20.67 2.36
CA GLY A 449 2.67 -21.37 3.28
C GLY A 449 3.04 -21.18 4.75
N ALA A 450 2.36 -21.93 5.62
CA ALA A 450 2.58 -21.90 7.06
C ALA A 450 3.76 -22.79 7.46
N ASN A 451 4.57 -22.31 8.41
CA ASN A 451 5.60 -23.13 9.03
C ASN A 451 5.00 -23.92 10.20
N ARG A 452 5.02 -25.25 10.11
CA ARG A 452 4.39 -26.13 11.11
C ARG A 452 5.20 -26.24 12.40
N GLU A 453 6.52 -26.17 12.29
CA GLU A 453 7.44 -26.34 13.44
C GLU A 453 7.59 -25.03 14.21
N SER A 454 7.64 -23.91 13.50
CA SER A 454 7.80 -22.57 14.09
C SER A 454 6.80 -21.58 13.47
N PRO A 455 5.53 -21.59 13.91
CA PRO A 455 4.52 -20.69 13.36
C PRO A 455 4.96 -19.22 13.31
N GLY A 456 4.75 -18.60 12.15
CA GLY A 456 5.15 -17.22 11.87
C GLY A 456 6.58 -17.04 11.38
N SER A 457 7.41 -18.08 11.35
CA SER A 457 8.80 -17.97 10.90
C SER A 457 8.91 -17.62 9.41
N ASN A 458 8.02 -18.15 8.57
CA ASN A 458 8.00 -17.83 7.14
C ASN A 458 7.61 -16.38 6.91
N ALA A 459 6.59 -15.89 7.62
CA ALA A 459 6.19 -14.49 7.52
C ALA A 459 7.25 -13.54 8.08
N ARG A 460 7.95 -13.91 9.17
CA ARG A 460 9.10 -13.14 9.69
C ARG A 460 10.25 -13.08 8.68
N LEU A 461 10.58 -14.22 8.06
CA LEU A 461 11.61 -14.28 7.00
C LEU A 461 11.21 -13.45 5.77
N LEU A 462 9.94 -13.46 5.37
CA LEU A 462 9.47 -12.59 4.29
C LEU A 462 9.67 -11.10 4.64
N ALA A 463 9.41 -10.69 5.88
CA ALA A 463 9.63 -9.30 6.28
C ALA A 463 11.11 -8.90 6.30
N THR A 464 12.01 -9.81 6.68
CA THR A 464 13.46 -9.54 6.61
C THR A 464 13.96 -9.46 5.17
N VAL A 465 13.42 -10.30 4.26
CA VAL A 465 13.70 -10.19 2.82
C VAL A 465 13.17 -8.87 2.25
N VAL A 466 11.98 -8.41 2.65
CA VAL A 466 11.46 -7.09 2.27
C VAL A 466 12.40 -5.98 2.74
N ALA A 467 12.80 -5.99 4.02
CA ALA A 467 13.72 -5.00 4.58
C ALA A 467 15.10 -5.03 3.90
N GLY A 468 15.65 -6.21 3.61
CA GLY A 468 16.91 -6.36 2.88
C GLY A 468 16.81 -5.90 1.42
N GLY A 469 15.66 -6.13 0.76
CA GLY A 469 15.35 -5.55 -0.54
C GLY A 469 15.33 -4.01 -0.49
N VAL A 470 14.68 -3.43 0.53
CA VAL A 470 14.65 -1.98 0.76
C VAL A 470 16.06 -1.45 0.98
N LEU A 471 16.87 -2.08 1.84
CA LEU A 471 18.27 -1.71 2.07
C LEU A 471 19.07 -1.66 0.75
N ALA A 472 18.93 -2.68 -0.10
CA ALA A 472 19.56 -2.74 -1.41
C ALA A 472 19.07 -1.62 -2.34
N GLY A 473 17.76 -1.39 -2.39
CA GLY A 473 17.15 -0.31 -3.15
C GLY A 473 17.67 1.06 -2.72
N GLU A 474 17.63 1.35 -1.42
CA GLU A 474 18.08 2.62 -0.82
C GLU A 474 19.55 2.90 -1.17
N LEU A 475 20.43 1.90 -0.96
CA LEU A 475 21.85 2.01 -1.26
C LEU A 475 22.10 2.41 -2.72
N SER A 476 21.39 1.76 -3.65
CA SER A 476 21.58 2.00 -5.08
C SER A 476 21.03 3.34 -5.53
N LEU A 477 19.83 3.73 -5.07
CA LEU A 477 19.21 5.00 -5.45
C LEU A 477 19.97 6.20 -4.87
N LEU A 478 20.32 6.17 -3.58
CA LEU A 478 21.13 7.22 -2.96
C LEU A 478 22.47 7.38 -3.67
N SER A 479 23.09 6.27 -4.10
CA SER A 479 24.33 6.31 -4.88
C SER A 479 24.15 6.94 -6.25
N ALA A 480 23.06 6.62 -6.96
CA ALA A 480 22.75 7.23 -8.25
C ALA A 480 22.47 8.74 -8.13
N LEU A 481 21.81 9.16 -7.05
CA LEU A 481 21.56 10.57 -6.74
C LEU A 481 22.87 11.31 -6.42
N ALA A 482 23.69 10.76 -5.52
CA ALA A 482 24.97 11.36 -5.13
C ALA A 482 25.93 11.51 -6.33
N ALA A 483 25.85 10.61 -7.32
CA ALA A 483 26.65 10.67 -8.54
C ALA A 483 25.99 11.50 -9.68
N GLY A 484 24.80 12.07 -9.49
CA GLY A 484 24.06 12.81 -10.53
C GLY A 484 23.61 11.95 -11.72
N GLN A 485 23.41 10.65 -11.53
CA GLN A 485 23.14 9.67 -12.59
C GLN A 485 21.66 9.34 -12.79
N LEU A 486 20.77 9.80 -11.92
CA LEU A 486 19.35 9.40 -11.92
C LEU A 486 18.68 9.64 -13.28
N VAL A 487 18.75 10.86 -13.81
CA VAL A 487 18.08 11.25 -15.06
C VAL A 487 18.58 10.40 -16.25
N LYS A 488 19.89 10.18 -16.36
CA LYS A 488 20.49 9.39 -17.45
C LYS A 488 20.00 7.94 -17.43
N SER A 489 19.89 7.35 -16.23
CA SER A 489 19.42 5.98 -16.06
C SER A 489 17.92 5.85 -16.40
N HIS A 490 17.07 6.77 -15.90
CA HIS A 490 15.65 6.78 -16.24
C HIS A 490 15.41 6.98 -17.74
N MET A 491 16.16 7.86 -18.41
CA MET A 491 16.03 8.06 -19.85
C MET A 491 16.42 6.82 -20.68
N LYS A 492 17.37 6.01 -20.18
CA LYS A 492 17.82 4.81 -20.89
C LYS A 492 16.88 3.61 -20.76
N TYR A 493 16.25 3.43 -19.60
CA TYR A 493 15.49 2.20 -19.31
C TYR A 493 14.00 2.43 -19.04
N ASN A 494 13.58 3.65 -18.72
CA ASN A 494 12.18 3.98 -18.43
C ASN A 494 11.50 4.79 -19.55
N ARG A 495 12.24 5.14 -20.61
CA ARG A 495 11.68 5.59 -21.89
C ARG A 495 12.13 4.64 -22.98
N SER A 496 11.18 4.14 -23.77
CA SER A 496 11.50 3.28 -24.90
C SER A 496 12.27 4.11 -25.93
N SER A 497 13.51 3.70 -26.24
CA SER A 497 14.24 4.24 -27.41
C SER A 497 13.57 3.85 -28.75
N LYS A 498 12.52 3.02 -28.71
CA LYS A 498 11.66 2.68 -29.86
C LYS A 498 10.68 3.80 -30.22
N ASP A 499 10.30 4.68 -29.28
CA ASP A 499 9.39 5.80 -29.58
C ASP A 499 10.11 6.97 -30.25
N MET A 500 11.43 7.12 -30.06
CA MET A 500 12.19 8.19 -30.71
C MET A 500 12.48 7.95 -32.19
N SER A 501 12.56 6.69 -32.65
CA SER A 501 12.78 6.38 -34.06
C SER A 501 11.53 6.52 -34.93
N LYS A 502 10.35 6.76 -34.34
CA LYS A 502 9.09 6.98 -35.08
C LYS A 502 8.73 8.46 -35.23
N VAL A 503 9.44 9.37 -34.57
CA VAL A 503 9.20 10.82 -34.65
C VAL A 503 10.13 11.48 -35.69
N VAL A 504 11.11 10.75 -36.24
CA VAL A 504 12.08 11.27 -37.22
C VAL A 504 12.10 10.40 -38.48
N SER A 505 10.95 9.89 -38.93
CA SER A 505 10.83 9.13 -40.19
C SER A 505 9.68 9.66 -41.03
#